data_AF-A0A7J7UDK5-F1
#
_entry.id   AF-A0A7J7UDK5-F1
#
_cell.length_a   1.000
_cell.length_b   1.000
_cell.length_c   1.000
_cell.angle_alpha   90.00
_cell.angle_beta   90.00
_cell.angle_gamma   90.00
#
_symmetry.space_group_name_H-M   'P 1'
#
loop_
_entity.id
_entity.type
_entity.pdbx_description
1 polymer ?
#
loop_
_entity_poly.entity_id
_entity_poly.type
_entity_poly.pdbx_seq_one_letter_code
_entity_poly.pdbx_strand_id
1 'polypeptide(L)'
;MAAAGLRPEAGSPQWAPAEREPAGAAAGPGDGEDAPVRPLCKPRGICSRAYFLVLMVLVHLYLGNVLALLLFVHYSDGDDGGHPAPPRRAPGPQPAPTPAPLARLEGIKVGHEQKVQLVADRDHFIRTLSLKPLLFEVPGFLRDEECRLIIHLAQMKGLQRSQILPTEEYEEALGTMQVSQLDLFRLLDQNRDGRLQLREVLAQTRLGNGRWMTPENIQEMYSAIKADPDGDGVLSLQEFSDMDLRDFHKYMRRHKAESSELVRNSHHTWLYQGEGAHQVMRAIRQRVLRLTRLPAEIVELSEPMQVVRYGEGGHYHAHVDSGPVYPETICSHTKLVANESVPFETSCRYMTVLFYLNNVTGGGETVFPVADNRTYDEMSLIQDDVDLRDTRRHCDKGNLRVRPQQGTAVFWYNYLPDGQGWVGDVDDYSLHGGCLVTRGTKWIANNWINVDPSRARQALFQQEMARLAREGGADSQPEWALDRAYRDARVEL
;
A
#
# COMPACT_ATOMS: atom_id res chain seq x y z
N MET A 1 31.03 50.30 -64.55
CA MET A 1 30.04 51.21 -63.95
C MET A 1 29.94 50.79 -62.48
N ALA A 2 30.57 51.42 -61.48
CA ALA A 2 30.91 52.85 -61.24
C ALA A 2 29.63 53.72 -61.08
N ALA A 3 29.48 54.59 -60.08
CA ALA A 3 30.31 55.00 -58.91
C ALA A 3 29.34 55.44 -57.75
N ALA A 4 29.61 55.48 -56.44
CA ALA A 4 30.80 55.57 -55.55
C ALA A 4 31.11 56.99 -54.98
N GLY A 5 31.19 57.09 -53.63
CA GLY A 5 31.69 58.26 -52.85
C GLY A 5 30.75 58.72 -51.70
N LEU A 6 31.21 59.28 -50.56
CA LEU A 6 32.53 59.27 -49.88
C LEU A 6 32.39 59.79 -48.41
N ARG A 7 33.42 59.60 -47.56
CA ARG A 7 33.63 60.15 -46.18
C ARG A 7 34.62 61.36 -46.23
N PRO A 8 35.18 62.02 -45.16
CA PRO A 8 35.29 61.67 -43.71
C PRO A 8 35.29 62.85 -42.65
N GLU A 9 35.62 62.53 -41.38
CA GLU A 9 36.32 63.34 -40.33
C GLU A 9 35.72 64.69 -39.81
N ALA A 10 36.11 65.30 -38.67
CA ALA A 10 36.76 64.89 -37.39
C ALA A 10 36.61 66.03 -36.33
N GLY A 11 36.91 65.79 -35.03
CA GLY A 11 37.26 66.88 -34.08
C GLY A 11 36.85 66.76 -32.59
N SER A 12 37.74 67.21 -31.71
CA SER A 12 37.57 67.58 -30.28
C SER A 12 38.34 68.92 -30.07
N PRO A 13 38.56 69.54 -28.87
CA PRO A 13 38.21 69.20 -27.47
C PRO A 13 37.76 70.44 -26.62
N GLN A 14 38.00 70.42 -25.28
CA GLN A 14 37.97 71.53 -24.28
C GLN A 14 36.58 71.97 -23.75
N TRP A 15 36.42 72.55 -22.53
CA TRP A 15 37.40 73.12 -21.56
C TRP A 15 37.09 72.71 -20.08
N ALA A 16 38.03 72.95 -19.15
CA ALA A 16 38.00 72.60 -17.71
C ALA A 16 37.48 73.78 -16.80
N PRO A 17 37.76 73.99 -15.48
CA PRO A 17 38.72 73.40 -14.50
C PRO A 17 38.02 72.84 -13.21
N ALA A 18 38.65 72.46 -12.08
CA ALA A 18 39.99 72.75 -11.54
C ALA A 18 40.60 71.67 -10.61
N GLU A 19 41.86 71.94 -10.22
CA GLU A 19 42.83 71.19 -9.41
C GLU A 19 42.47 71.14 -7.88
N ARG A 20 43.15 70.44 -6.94
CA ARG A 20 44.60 70.15 -6.75
C ARG A 20 44.97 68.83 -6.04
N GLU A 21 46.23 68.48 -6.28
CA GLU A 21 47.15 67.40 -5.81
C GLU A 21 47.78 67.62 -4.41
N PRO A 22 48.75 66.80 -3.89
CA PRO A 22 49.04 65.35 -4.09
C PRO A 22 49.56 64.59 -2.82
N ALA A 23 49.91 63.29 -2.99
CA ALA A 23 50.96 62.51 -2.27
C ALA A 23 50.75 62.18 -0.76
N GLY A 24 51.43 61.19 -0.16
CA GLY A 24 52.50 60.28 -0.64
C GLY A 24 52.62 58.99 0.21
N ALA A 25 53.63 58.15 -0.05
CA ALA A 25 53.63 56.71 0.31
C ALA A 25 54.44 56.28 1.56
N ALA A 26 54.04 55.11 2.10
CA ALA A 26 54.83 54.04 2.75
C ALA A 26 55.34 54.15 4.23
N ALA A 27 55.37 52.96 4.87
CA ALA A 27 56.09 52.44 6.06
C ALA A 27 56.84 53.39 7.04
N GLY A 28 56.91 53.15 8.35
CA GLY A 28 56.78 51.89 9.12
C GLY A 28 56.82 52.12 10.66
N PRO A 29 57.14 51.12 11.50
CA PRO A 29 56.77 51.10 12.94
C PRO A 29 57.88 51.42 13.96
N GLY A 30 57.47 51.73 15.21
CA GLY A 30 58.32 51.72 16.42
C GLY A 30 57.64 52.30 17.68
N ASP A 31 57.76 51.57 18.79
CA ASP A 31 57.84 51.91 20.24
C ASP A 31 57.45 53.32 20.78
N GLY A 32 56.99 53.53 22.03
CA GLY A 32 56.71 52.60 23.14
C GLY A 32 56.40 53.33 24.49
N GLU A 33 55.75 52.61 25.42
CA GLU A 33 55.58 52.84 26.87
C GLU A 33 54.92 54.12 27.50
N ASP A 34 54.04 53.82 28.47
CA ASP A 34 53.65 54.54 29.72
C ASP A 34 52.75 55.80 29.80
N ALA A 35 52.19 55.99 31.01
CA ALA A 35 50.99 56.79 31.34
C ALA A 35 51.30 57.91 32.40
N PRO A 36 50.45 58.40 33.37
CA PRO A 36 49.07 58.03 33.81
C PRO A 36 48.12 59.20 34.25
N VAL A 37 47.01 58.83 34.95
CA VAL A 37 46.18 59.59 35.93
C VAL A 37 44.81 60.19 35.48
N ARG A 38 43.84 60.20 36.43
CA ARG A 38 42.39 60.58 36.40
C ARG A 38 42.16 61.95 37.13
N PRO A 39 40.96 62.44 37.58
CA PRO A 39 39.54 61.98 37.54
C PRO A 39 38.56 63.13 37.10
N LEU A 40 37.28 63.38 37.51
CA LEU A 40 36.31 62.83 38.50
C LEU A 40 34.84 63.31 38.22
N CYS A 41 33.80 62.48 38.48
CA CYS A 41 32.39 62.84 38.86
C CYS A 41 31.48 63.71 37.92
N LYS A 42 30.13 63.61 37.87
CA LYS A 42 29.11 62.62 38.33
C LYS A 42 27.75 62.87 37.55
N PRO A 43 26.56 62.25 37.83
CA PRO A 43 25.68 61.79 36.74
C PRO A 43 24.28 62.45 36.64
N ARG A 44 23.55 62.13 35.56
CA ARG A 44 22.07 62.08 35.51
C ARG A 44 21.59 60.85 34.74
N GLY A 45 20.45 60.28 35.13
CA GLY A 45 19.89 59.04 34.56
C GLY A 45 18.71 59.29 33.61
N ILE A 46 18.36 58.27 32.81
CA ILE A 46 17.28 58.31 31.82
C ILE A 46 16.25 57.22 32.14
N CYS A 47 15.10 57.62 32.70
CA CYS A 47 13.93 56.73 32.81
C CYS A 47 13.12 56.75 31.50
N SER A 48 13.42 55.82 30.59
CA SER A 48 12.57 55.61 29.41
C SER A 48 11.32 54.81 29.77
N ARG A 49 10.15 55.39 29.51
CA ARG A 49 8.83 54.79 29.79
C ARG A 49 8.64 53.44 29.07
N ALA A 50 9.28 53.25 27.92
CA ALA A 50 9.27 52.00 27.16
C ALA A 50 10.06 50.87 27.85
N TYR A 51 11.19 51.17 28.49
CA TYR A 51 11.97 50.18 29.22
C TYR A 51 11.17 49.60 30.40
N PHE A 52 10.43 50.45 31.11
CA PHE A 52 9.56 50.02 32.21
C PHE A 52 8.41 49.12 31.75
N LEU A 53 7.84 49.37 30.57
CA LEU A 53 6.82 48.49 29.97
C LEU A 53 7.38 47.12 29.59
N VAL A 54 8.54 47.06 28.93
CA VAL A 54 9.20 45.79 28.57
C VAL A 54 9.58 45.00 29.83
N LEU A 55 10.14 45.68 30.84
CA LEU A 55 10.47 45.06 32.12
C LEU A 55 9.22 44.52 32.83
N MET A 56 8.11 45.26 32.82
CA MET A 56 6.85 44.80 33.39
C MET A 56 6.29 43.57 32.66
N VAL A 57 6.30 43.53 31.33
CA VAL A 57 5.86 42.35 30.57
C VAL A 57 6.70 41.12 30.90
N LEU A 58 8.03 41.27 30.97
CA LEU A 58 8.94 40.18 31.37
C LEU A 58 8.69 39.71 32.81
N VAL A 59 8.44 40.63 33.75
CA VAL A 59 8.10 40.29 35.14
C VAL A 59 6.76 39.55 35.24
N HIS A 60 5.74 39.94 34.48
CA HIS A 60 4.45 39.25 34.49
C HIS A 60 4.53 37.86 33.83
N LEU A 61 5.30 37.70 32.75
CA LEU A 61 5.59 36.38 32.15
C LEU A 61 6.36 35.48 33.11
N TYR A 62 7.38 36.02 33.80
CA TYR A 62 8.15 35.27 34.80
C TYR A 62 7.27 34.84 35.99
N LEU A 63 6.47 35.75 36.55
CA LEU A 63 5.53 35.44 37.63
C LEU A 63 4.47 34.41 37.20
N GLY A 64 3.94 34.53 35.98
CA GLY A 64 3.00 33.56 35.41
C GLY A 64 3.61 32.16 35.30
N ASN A 65 4.84 32.05 34.78
CA ASN A 65 5.56 30.78 34.69
C ASN A 65 5.90 30.19 36.07
N VAL A 66 6.28 31.02 37.05
CA VAL A 66 6.52 30.56 38.43
C VAL A 66 5.23 30.09 39.10
N LEU A 67 4.11 30.80 38.92
CA LEU A 67 2.80 30.34 39.41
C LEU A 67 2.38 29.03 38.74
N ALA A 68 2.55 28.91 37.42
CA ALA A 68 2.24 27.66 36.70
C ALA A 68 3.09 26.48 37.20
N LEU A 69 4.38 26.70 37.47
CA LEU A 69 5.28 25.69 38.03
C LEU A 69 4.88 25.28 39.45
N LEU A 70 4.54 26.25 40.32
CA LEU A 70 4.07 25.98 41.68
C LEU A 70 2.72 25.25 41.68
N LEU A 71 1.82 25.59 40.74
CA LEU A 71 0.53 24.91 40.60
C LEU A 71 0.71 23.49 40.06
N PHE A 72 1.64 23.28 39.11
CA PHE A 72 2.02 21.96 38.61
C PHE A 72 2.62 21.07 39.71
N VAL A 73 3.55 21.61 40.52
CA VAL A 73 4.11 20.90 41.69
C VAL A 73 3.02 20.58 42.71
N HIS A 74 2.16 21.54 43.07
CA HIS A 74 1.07 21.31 44.03
C HIS A 74 0.06 20.26 43.53
N TYR A 75 -0.19 20.17 42.22
CA TYR A 75 -1.05 19.15 41.61
C TYR A 75 -0.34 17.79 41.41
N SER A 76 0.98 17.73 41.59
CA SER A 76 1.81 16.51 41.45
C SER A 76 2.14 15.86 42.79
N ASP A 77 2.51 16.64 43.81
CA ASP A 77 2.81 16.19 45.18
C ASP A 77 1.53 16.02 46.04
N GLY A 78 0.38 15.84 45.40
CA GLY A 78 -0.95 16.09 45.96
C GLY A 78 -1.69 14.92 46.64
N ASP A 79 -1.04 13.80 46.98
CA ASP A 79 -1.64 12.75 47.84
C ASP A 79 -0.59 11.80 48.45
N ASP A 80 -0.14 12.05 49.69
CA ASP A 80 0.50 11.04 50.54
C ASP A 80 0.23 11.29 52.03
N GLY A 81 -0.53 10.39 52.68
CA GLY A 81 -0.66 10.32 54.13
C GLY A 81 -2.08 10.39 54.73
N GLY A 82 -2.79 9.25 54.81
CA GLY A 82 -3.87 9.06 55.81
C GLY A 82 -5.15 8.37 55.31
N HIS A 83 -5.20 7.03 55.35
CA HIS A 83 -6.42 6.27 55.07
C HIS A 83 -7.57 6.58 56.05
N PRO A 84 -8.82 6.59 55.58
CA PRO A 84 -9.57 5.33 55.52
C PRO A 84 -9.66 4.76 54.09
N ALA A 85 -9.97 3.46 53.98
CA ALA A 85 -9.85 2.71 52.73
C ALA A 85 -10.80 3.21 51.62
N PRO A 86 -10.29 3.70 50.48
CA PRO A 86 -11.11 3.99 49.31
C PRO A 86 -11.60 2.70 48.63
N PRO A 87 -12.73 2.73 47.90
CA PRO A 87 -13.15 1.59 47.09
C PRO A 87 -12.06 1.23 46.07
N ARG A 88 -11.89 -0.07 45.79
CA ARG A 88 -10.86 -0.57 44.86
C ARG A 88 -10.91 0.20 43.54
N ARG A 89 -9.85 0.98 43.24
CA ARG A 89 -9.61 1.50 41.89
C ARG A 89 -9.74 0.32 40.92
N ALA A 90 -10.60 0.46 39.91
CA ALA A 90 -10.53 -0.40 38.75
C ALA A 90 -9.10 -0.31 38.18
N PRO A 91 -8.48 -1.43 37.76
CA PRO A 91 -7.16 -1.35 37.13
C PRO A 91 -7.26 -0.43 35.91
N GLY A 92 -6.31 0.50 35.77
CA GLY A 92 -6.13 1.23 34.52
C GLY A 92 -5.91 0.24 33.37
N PRO A 93 -6.13 0.65 32.11
CA PRO A 93 -5.98 -0.23 30.96
C PRO A 93 -4.60 -0.90 31.00
N GLN A 94 -4.59 -2.21 31.21
CA GLN A 94 -3.35 -2.98 31.18
C GLN A 94 -2.73 -2.85 29.78
N PRO A 95 -1.40 -2.67 29.65
CA PRO A 95 -0.76 -2.67 28.35
C PRO A 95 -1.13 -3.97 27.63
N ALA A 96 -1.62 -3.85 26.40
CA ALA A 96 -2.12 -4.98 25.62
C ALA A 96 -1.05 -6.11 25.60
N PRO A 97 -1.41 -7.36 25.94
CA PRO A 97 -0.43 -8.44 25.98
C PRO A 97 0.15 -8.63 24.58
N THR A 98 1.45 -8.43 24.43
CA THR A 98 2.12 -8.40 23.13
C THR A 98 1.89 -9.71 22.37
N PRO A 99 1.25 -9.69 21.18
CA PRO A 99 0.93 -10.92 20.46
C PRO A 99 2.16 -11.79 20.23
N ALA A 100 2.02 -13.10 20.36
CA ALA A 100 3.11 -14.05 20.15
C ALA A 100 3.65 -13.98 18.70
N PRO A 101 4.91 -14.42 18.45
CA PRO A 101 5.45 -14.51 17.09
C PRO A 101 4.53 -15.29 16.13
N LEU A 102 4.42 -14.81 14.89
CA LEU A 102 3.61 -15.44 13.85
C LEU A 102 4.22 -16.77 13.41
N ALA A 103 3.38 -17.80 13.31
CA ALA A 103 3.78 -19.10 12.78
C ALA A 103 4.03 -19.02 11.26
N ARG A 104 5.30 -19.18 10.86
CA ARG A 104 5.71 -19.34 9.46
C ARG A 104 6.22 -20.77 9.23
N LEU A 105 5.64 -21.47 8.26
CA LEU A 105 6.00 -22.85 7.94
C LEU A 105 7.32 -22.90 7.15
N GLU A 106 8.24 -23.79 7.51
CA GLU A 106 9.50 -23.94 6.78
C GLU A 106 9.30 -24.65 5.43
N GLY A 107 9.77 -24.03 4.35
CA GLY A 107 9.72 -24.59 3.00
C GLY A 107 10.73 -25.73 2.77
N ILE A 108 11.88 -25.68 3.46
CA ILE A 108 13.02 -26.61 3.39
C ILE A 108 13.66 -26.69 1.99
N LYS A 109 12.95 -27.20 0.98
CA LYS A 109 13.31 -27.16 -0.45
C LYS A 109 12.08 -27.42 -1.33
N VAL A 110 12.13 -27.01 -2.59
CA VAL A 110 11.14 -27.41 -3.61
C VAL A 110 11.00 -28.94 -3.66
N GLY A 111 9.76 -29.42 -3.71
CA GLY A 111 9.45 -30.85 -3.70
C GLY A 111 9.68 -31.55 -2.36
N HIS A 112 9.93 -30.83 -1.26
CA HIS A 112 9.83 -31.40 0.08
C HIS A 112 8.35 -31.67 0.42
N GLU A 113 8.07 -32.84 1.01
CA GLU A 113 6.75 -33.21 1.52
C GLU A 113 6.82 -33.49 3.02
N GLN A 114 5.93 -32.86 3.78
CA GLN A 114 5.76 -33.07 5.22
C GLN A 114 4.34 -33.54 5.54
N LYS A 115 4.22 -34.64 6.30
CA LYS A 115 2.94 -35.17 6.76
C LYS A 115 2.33 -34.25 7.83
N VAL A 116 1.04 -33.95 7.68
CA VAL A 116 0.24 -33.14 8.62
C VAL A 116 -1.12 -33.81 8.85
N GLN A 117 -1.64 -33.74 10.07
CA GLN A 117 -2.96 -34.29 10.42
C GLN A 117 -3.98 -33.16 10.60
N LEU A 118 -4.72 -32.84 9.54
CA LEU A 118 -5.69 -31.74 9.51
C LEU A 118 -7.11 -32.18 9.88
N VAL A 119 -7.39 -33.47 9.76
CA VAL A 119 -8.63 -34.16 10.15
C VAL A 119 -8.29 -35.51 10.79
N ALA A 120 -9.21 -36.10 11.54
CA ALA A 120 -8.94 -37.35 12.28
C ALA A 120 -8.91 -38.60 11.38
N ASP A 121 -9.61 -38.59 10.25
CA ASP A 121 -9.89 -39.78 9.42
C ASP A 121 -8.90 -40.01 8.25
N ARG A 122 -7.98 -39.07 8.00
CA ARG A 122 -6.96 -39.18 6.94
C ARG A 122 -5.75 -38.29 7.22
N ASP A 123 -4.61 -38.74 6.72
CA ASP A 123 -3.39 -37.94 6.63
C ASP A 123 -3.48 -36.95 5.46
N HIS A 124 -2.80 -35.82 5.61
CA HIS A 124 -2.51 -34.87 4.53
C HIS A 124 -1.00 -34.70 4.41
N PHE A 125 -0.54 -34.26 3.23
CA PHE A 125 0.86 -33.95 2.95
C PHE A 125 0.94 -32.52 2.43
N ILE A 126 1.82 -31.71 3.03
CA ILE A 126 2.13 -30.37 2.56
C ILE A 126 3.37 -30.48 1.67
N ARG A 127 3.24 -30.13 0.39
CA ARG A 127 4.29 -30.16 -0.62
C ARG A 127 4.79 -28.75 -0.91
N THR A 128 6.07 -28.47 -0.72
CA THR A 128 6.67 -27.17 -1.06
C THR A 128 6.76 -27.02 -2.58
N LEU A 129 6.15 -25.98 -3.14
CA LEU A 129 6.17 -25.68 -4.57
C LEU A 129 7.27 -24.67 -4.94
N SER A 130 7.47 -23.64 -4.12
CA SER A 130 8.57 -22.66 -4.26
C SER A 130 8.98 -22.10 -2.90
N LEU A 131 10.17 -21.48 -2.84
CA LEU A 131 10.68 -20.78 -1.65
C LEU A 131 10.50 -19.25 -1.76
N LYS A 132 10.47 -18.71 -2.98
CA LYS A 132 10.12 -17.32 -3.32
C LYS A 132 9.02 -17.32 -4.40
N PRO A 133 7.74 -17.09 -4.10
CA PRO A 133 7.20 -16.91 -2.77
C PRO A 133 7.24 -18.24 -2.02
N LEU A 134 7.12 -18.17 -0.70
CA LEU A 134 7.03 -19.36 0.14
C LEU A 134 5.65 -20.02 -0.03
N LEU A 135 5.57 -20.95 -0.99
CA LEU A 135 4.32 -21.52 -1.53
C LEU A 135 4.27 -23.03 -1.32
N PHE A 136 3.09 -23.50 -0.92
CA PHE A 136 2.80 -24.89 -0.60
C PHE A 136 1.53 -25.39 -1.28
N GLU A 137 1.43 -26.70 -1.43
CA GLU A 137 0.26 -27.44 -1.91
C GLU A 137 -0.17 -28.49 -0.89
N VAL A 138 -1.49 -28.68 -0.73
CA VAL A 138 -2.09 -29.74 0.08
C VAL A 138 -3.16 -30.45 -0.77
N PRO A 139 -2.81 -31.54 -1.47
CA PRO A 139 -3.75 -32.31 -2.27
C PRO A 139 -4.93 -32.82 -1.44
N GLY A 140 -6.15 -32.66 -1.95
CA GLY A 140 -7.36 -33.14 -1.26
C GLY A 140 -7.61 -32.53 0.12
N PHE A 141 -7.16 -31.31 0.40
CA PHE A 141 -7.48 -30.56 1.62
C PHE A 141 -8.99 -30.53 1.91
N LEU A 142 -9.81 -30.28 0.88
CA LEU A 142 -11.27 -30.44 0.91
C LEU A 142 -11.71 -31.83 0.38
N ARG A 143 -12.96 -32.23 0.66
CA ARG A 143 -13.65 -33.35 0.00
C ARG A 143 -14.52 -32.85 -1.15
N ASP A 144 -14.85 -33.71 -2.11
CA ASP A 144 -15.74 -33.39 -3.25
C ASP A 144 -17.13 -32.90 -2.83
N GLU A 145 -17.62 -33.33 -1.67
CA GLU A 145 -18.89 -32.86 -1.07
C GLU A 145 -18.76 -31.44 -0.51
N GLU A 146 -17.62 -31.12 0.12
CA GLU A 146 -17.33 -29.79 0.64
C GLU A 146 -17.17 -28.79 -0.53
N CYS A 147 -16.45 -29.18 -1.59
CA CYS A 147 -16.33 -28.38 -2.80
C CYS A 147 -17.68 -28.09 -3.46
N ARG A 148 -18.54 -29.11 -3.63
CA ARG A 148 -19.89 -28.95 -4.20
C ARG A 148 -20.78 -28.06 -3.32
N LEU A 149 -20.69 -28.18 -2.00
CA LEU A 149 -21.43 -27.33 -1.08
C LEU A 149 -21.01 -25.86 -1.19
N ILE A 150 -19.71 -25.55 -1.22
CA ILE A 150 -19.21 -24.17 -1.34
C ILE A 150 -19.73 -23.52 -2.63
N ILE A 151 -19.68 -24.25 -3.76
CA ILE A 151 -20.23 -23.79 -5.04
C ILE A 151 -21.74 -23.56 -4.93
N HIS A 152 -22.49 -24.47 -4.32
CA HIS A 152 -23.95 -24.36 -4.19
C HIS A 152 -24.36 -23.18 -3.29
N LEU A 153 -23.70 -22.98 -2.14
CA LEU A 153 -23.94 -21.82 -1.27
C LEU A 153 -23.64 -20.50 -1.99
N ALA A 154 -22.55 -20.44 -2.76
CA ALA A 154 -22.22 -19.26 -3.57
C ALA A 154 -23.21 -19.02 -4.72
N GLN A 155 -23.81 -20.07 -5.29
CA GLN A 155 -24.86 -19.95 -6.30
C GLN A 155 -26.19 -19.46 -5.70
N MET A 156 -26.63 -20.05 -4.58
CA MET A 156 -27.86 -19.68 -3.87
C MET A 156 -27.83 -18.21 -3.41
N LYS A 157 -26.65 -17.76 -2.98
CA LYS A 157 -26.38 -16.37 -2.59
C LYS A 157 -26.42 -15.38 -3.76
N GLY A 158 -26.18 -15.85 -4.97
CA GLY A 158 -25.85 -15.01 -6.12
C GLY A 158 -24.39 -14.56 -6.12
N LEU A 159 -23.83 -14.38 -7.32
CA LEU A 159 -22.49 -13.83 -7.54
C LEU A 159 -22.58 -12.51 -8.28
N GLN A 160 -21.78 -11.54 -7.83
CA GLN A 160 -21.66 -10.22 -8.46
C GLN A 160 -20.42 -10.19 -9.37
N ARG A 161 -20.39 -9.30 -10.37
CA ARG A 161 -19.21 -9.10 -11.23
C ARG A 161 -18.04 -8.66 -10.34
N SER A 162 -16.91 -9.36 -10.43
CA SER A 162 -15.72 -9.00 -9.68
C SER A 162 -15.17 -7.67 -10.15
N GLN A 163 -15.07 -6.73 -9.22
CA GLN A 163 -14.32 -5.49 -9.39
C GLN A 163 -12.93 -5.64 -8.73
N ILE A 164 -12.02 -4.75 -9.10
CA ILE A 164 -10.91 -4.35 -8.22
C ILE A 164 -11.39 -3.17 -7.36
N LEU A 165 -10.59 -2.68 -6.41
CA LEU A 165 -10.99 -1.50 -5.62
C LEU A 165 -11.29 -0.30 -6.54
N PRO A 166 -12.33 0.51 -6.26
CA PRO A 166 -12.73 1.63 -7.11
C PRO A 166 -11.59 2.62 -7.35
N THR A 167 -11.26 2.86 -8.62
CA THR A 167 -10.13 3.73 -8.99
C THR A 167 -10.53 5.21 -9.11
N GLU A 168 -11.80 5.54 -8.82
CA GLU A 168 -12.30 6.92 -8.67
C GLU A 168 -11.58 7.66 -7.52
N GLU A 169 -11.24 6.96 -6.43
CA GLU A 169 -10.42 7.49 -5.34
C GLU A 169 -8.99 7.86 -5.79
N TYR A 170 -8.46 7.24 -6.84
CA TYR A 170 -7.16 7.59 -7.42
C TYR A 170 -7.24 8.86 -8.30
N GLU A 171 -8.37 9.09 -8.99
CA GLU A 171 -8.62 10.37 -9.67
C GLU A 171 -8.76 11.52 -8.65
N GLU A 172 -9.36 11.28 -7.48
CA GLU A 172 -9.45 12.27 -6.39
C GLU A 172 -8.11 12.48 -5.64
N ALA A 173 -7.33 11.41 -5.43
CA ALA A 173 -5.97 11.50 -4.87
C ALA A 173 -4.98 12.22 -5.81
N LEU A 174 -5.02 11.94 -7.12
CA LEU A 174 -4.26 12.71 -8.12
C LEU A 174 -4.79 14.14 -8.26
N GLY A 175 -6.10 14.37 -8.13
CA GLY A 175 -6.69 15.71 -8.17
C GLY A 175 -6.30 16.58 -6.97
N THR A 176 -5.97 15.98 -5.84
CA THR A 176 -5.48 16.67 -4.63
C THR A 176 -3.95 16.79 -4.57
N MET A 177 -3.20 15.90 -5.23
CA MET A 177 -1.75 16.05 -5.42
C MET A 177 -1.41 16.99 -6.59
N GLN A 178 -0.77 18.13 -6.30
CA GLN A 178 -0.28 19.07 -7.33
C GLN A 178 1.01 18.56 -8.02
N VAL A 179 0.94 17.40 -8.68
CA VAL A 179 2.02 16.87 -9.53
C VAL A 179 2.04 17.65 -10.84
N SER A 180 3.19 18.24 -11.19
CA SER A 180 3.33 18.90 -12.50
C SER A 180 3.46 17.86 -13.61
N GLN A 181 3.09 18.21 -14.84
CA GLN A 181 3.22 17.34 -16.01
C GLN A 181 4.69 16.88 -16.23
N LEU A 182 5.66 17.72 -15.88
CA LEU A 182 7.09 17.38 -15.89
C LEU A 182 7.48 16.40 -14.79
N ASP A 183 6.88 16.48 -13.60
CA ASP A 183 7.18 15.57 -12.49
C ASP A 183 6.46 14.22 -12.65
N LEU A 184 5.28 14.20 -13.29
CA LEU A 184 4.66 12.98 -13.78
C LEU A 184 5.54 12.31 -14.85
N PHE A 185 6.07 13.07 -15.83
CA PHE A 185 7.01 12.52 -16.80
C PHE A 185 8.22 11.86 -16.12
N ARG A 186 8.84 12.53 -15.14
CA ARG A 186 9.98 12.00 -14.36
C ARG A 186 9.67 10.81 -13.46
N LEU A 187 8.39 10.55 -13.18
CA LEU A 187 7.92 9.37 -12.44
C LEU A 187 7.68 8.18 -13.38
N LEU A 188 7.35 8.45 -14.64
CA LEU A 188 7.16 7.44 -15.69
C LEU A 188 8.50 7.06 -16.34
N ASP A 189 9.39 8.02 -16.59
CA ASP A 189 10.75 7.85 -17.13
C ASP A 189 11.66 7.18 -16.09
N GLN A 190 11.58 5.85 -16.01
CA GLN A 190 12.32 5.05 -15.03
C GLN A 190 13.79 4.95 -15.40
N ASN A 191 14.09 4.86 -16.70
CA ASN A 191 15.45 4.69 -17.21
C ASN A 191 16.22 6.03 -17.30
N ARG A 192 15.51 7.17 -17.38
CA ARG A 192 15.99 8.56 -17.45
C ARG A 192 16.66 8.96 -18.77
N ASP A 193 16.21 8.40 -19.89
CA ASP A 193 16.64 8.78 -21.25
C ASP A 193 15.82 9.91 -21.88
N GLY A 194 14.71 10.32 -21.26
CA GLY A 194 13.85 11.41 -21.72
C GLY A 194 12.77 11.01 -22.74
N ARG A 195 12.45 9.71 -22.85
CA ARG A 195 11.41 9.16 -23.75
C ARG A 195 10.60 8.06 -23.08
N LEU A 196 9.30 8.23 -22.85
CA LEU A 196 8.47 7.22 -22.17
C LEU A 196 8.20 6.02 -23.07
N GLN A 197 8.80 4.88 -22.74
CA GLN A 197 8.64 3.63 -23.48
C GLN A 197 7.35 2.90 -23.10
N LEU A 198 6.84 2.05 -24.00
CA LEU A 198 5.62 1.26 -23.77
C LEU A 198 5.69 0.45 -22.47
N ARG A 199 6.83 -0.21 -22.19
CA ARG A 199 7.07 -0.92 -20.91
C ARG A 199 6.92 -0.04 -19.65
N GLU A 200 7.33 1.22 -19.69
CA GLU A 200 7.28 2.14 -18.55
C GLU A 200 5.85 2.62 -18.27
N VAL A 201 5.09 2.86 -19.35
CA VAL A 201 3.66 3.17 -19.27
C VAL A 201 2.85 1.94 -18.83
N LEU A 202 3.24 0.74 -19.29
CA LEU A 202 2.66 -0.54 -18.86
C LEU A 202 2.98 -0.86 -17.39
N ALA A 203 4.12 -0.42 -16.85
CA ALA A 203 4.43 -0.58 -15.43
C ALA A 203 3.32 0.05 -14.56
N GLN A 204 2.87 1.25 -14.92
CA GLN A 204 1.83 1.99 -14.22
C GLN A 204 0.40 1.56 -14.60
N THR A 205 0.08 0.28 -14.37
CA THR A 205 -1.25 -0.31 -14.62
C THR A 205 -2.43 0.46 -13.99
N ARG A 206 -2.18 1.25 -12.94
CA ARG A 206 -3.19 2.13 -12.29
C ARG A 206 -3.74 3.21 -13.23
N LEU A 207 -2.97 3.66 -14.22
CA LEU A 207 -3.42 4.60 -15.26
C LEU A 207 -4.60 4.06 -16.09
N GLY A 208 -4.80 2.74 -16.13
CA GLY A 208 -5.88 2.10 -16.86
C GLY A 208 -7.28 2.23 -16.24
N ASN A 209 -7.42 2.76 -15.00
CA ASN A 209 -8.70 2.82 -14.26
C ASN A 209 -9.47 1.48 -14.35
N GLY A 210 -8.78 0.37 -14.02
CA GLY A 210 -9.31 -0.99 -14.08
C GLY A 210 -9.27 -1.69 -15.45
N ARG A 211 -9.03 -0.98 -16.56
CA ARG A 211 -8.66 -1.59 -17.86
C ARG A 211 -7.22 -2.12 -17.76
N TRP A 212 -6.99 -3.30 -18.32
CA TRP A 212 -5.66 -3.82 -18.57
C TRP A 212 -5.08 -3.11 -19.81
N MET A 213 -3.92 -2.48 -19.63
CA MET A 213 -3.21 -1.81 -20.72
C MET A 213 -2.33 -2.83 -21.45
N THR A 214 -2.26 -2.72 -22.77
CA THR A 214 -1.39 -3.53 -23.64
C THR A 214 -0.74 -2.58 -24.66
N PRO A 215 0.35 -2.98 -25.34
CA PRO A 215 0.99 -2.16 -26.38
C PRO A 215 -0.01 -1.61 -27.41
N GLU A 216 -0.94 -2.46 -27.88
CA GLU A 216 -1.92 -2.07 -28.90
C GLU A 216 -2.96 -1.09 -28.36
N ASN A 217 -3.45 -1.31 -27.12
CA ASN A 217 -4.42 -0.42 -26.48
C ASN A 217 -3.81 0.95 -26.16
N ILE A 218 -2.50 1.01 -25.87
CA ILE A 218 -1.76 2.27 -25.67
C ILE A 218 -1.60 3.00 -27.01
N GLN A 219 -1.18 2.32 -28.08
CA GLN A 219 -1.04 2.91 -29.42
C GLN A 219 -2.36 3.38 -30.02
N GLU A 220 -3.47 2.65 -29.81
CA GLU A 220 -4.83 3.07 -30.16
C GLU A 220 -5.19 4.39 -29.44
N MET A 221 -4.95 4.45 -28.14
CA MET A 221 -5.20 5.64 -27.32
C MET A 221 -4.35 6.83 -27.78
N TYR A 222 -3.04 6.64 -27.99
CA TYR A 222 -2.14 7.68 -28.48
C TYR A 222 -2.60 8.23 -29.82
N SER A 223 -2.99 7.36 -30.75
CA SER A 223 -3.56 7.73 -32.06
C SER A 223 -4.86 8.53 -31.91
N ALA A 224 -5.73 8.14 -30.97
CA ALA A 224 -7.03 8.76 -30.76
C ALA A 224 -6.95 10.15 -30.09
N ILE A 225 -5.99 10.36 -29.19
CA ILE A 225 -5.76 11.66 -28.53
C ILE A 225 -4.66 12.51 -29.21
N LYS A 226 -3.94 11.94 -30.19
CA LYS A 226 -2.78 12.52 -30.89
C LYS A 226 -1.61 12.85 -29.96
N ALA A 227 -1.35 11.98 -28.99
CA ALA A 227 -0.17 12.10 -28.11
C ALA A 227 1.14 11.72 -28.83
N ASP A 228 1.04 10.87 -29.85
CA ASP A 228 2.16 10.36 -30.65
C ASP A 228 1.98 10.87 -32.10
N PRO A 229 2.70 11.94 -32.51
CA PRO A 229 2.55 12.54 -33.85
C PRO A 229 3.48 11.97 -34.92
N ASP A 230 4.61 11.36 -34.54
CA ASP A 230 5.56 10.76 -35.48
C ASP A 230 5.36 9.24 -35.69
N GLY A 231 4.71 8.57 -34.73
CA GLY A 231 4.29 7.18 -34.79
C GLY A 231 5.33 6.16 -34.34
N ASP A 232 6.39 6.57 -33.62
CA ASP A 232 7.42 5.64 -33.10
C ASP A 232 6.93 4.80 -31.90
N GLY A 233 5.81 5.18 -31.27
CA GLY A 233 5.21 4.49 -30.12
C GLY A 233 5.77 4.89 -28.76
N VAL A 234 6.64 5.91 -28.70
CA VAL A 234 7.38 6.34 -27.50
C VAL A 234 7.19 7.85 -27.29
N LEU A 235 6.61 8.27 -26.16
CA LEU A 235 6.35 9.69 -25.93
C LEU A 235 7.62 10.43 -25.48
N SER A 236 8.19 11.28 -26.33
CA SER A 236 9.26 12.18 -25.89
C SER A 236 8.74 13.21 -24.87
N LEU A 237 9.66 13.83 -24.12
CA LEU A 237 9.32 14.93 -23.22
C LEU A 237 8.56 16.08 -23.90
N GLN A 238 8.80 16.33 -25.19
CA GLN A 238 8.10 17.37 -25.94
C GLN A 238 6.64 16.98 -26.17
N GLU A 239 6.40 15.80 -26.73
CA GLU A 239 5.05 15.29 -27.06
C GLU A 239 4.20 15.08 -25.80
N PHE A 240 4.81 14.56 -24.73
CA PHE A 240 4.14 14.45 -23.45
C PHE A 240 3.79 15.82 -22.83
N SER A 241 4.56 16.88 -23.12
CA SER A 241 4.28 18.24 -22.65
C SER A 241 3.23 18.97 -23.50
N ASP A 242 3.17 18.67 -24.80
CA ASP A 242 2.18 19.23 -25.73
C ASP A 242 0.81 18.54 -25.63
N MET A 243 0.75 17.32 -25.07
CA MET A 243 -0.48 16.57 -24.81
C MET A 243 -1.36 17.24 -23.73
N ASP A 244 -2.67 17.37 -24.02
CA ASP A 244 -3.67 17.73 -23.01
C ASP A 244 -4.18 16.49 -22.25
N LEU A 245 -3.76 16.36 -20.99
CA LEU A 245 -4.22 15.29 -20.08
C LEU A 245 -5.76 15.23 -19.95
N ARG A 246 -6.50 16.31 -20.23
CA ARG A 246 -7.98 16.28 -20.21
C ARG A 246 -8.56 15.43 -21.34
N ASP A 247 -7.88 15.33 -22.49
CA ASP A 247 -8.31 14.47 -23.60
C ASP A 247 -7.99 12.98 -23.32
N PHE A 248 -6.93 12.66 -22.58
CA PHE A 248 -6.72 11.32 -22.00
C PHE A 248 -7.88 10.90 -21.07
N HIS A 249 -8.22 11.72 -20.06
CA HIS A 249 -9.34 11.43 -19.14
C HIS A 249 -10.71 11.35 -19.85
N LYS A 250 -10.85 12.01 -21.00
CA LYS A 250 -12.06 12.01 -21.85
C LYS A 250 -12.10 10.81 -22.79
N TYR A 251 -10.95 10.30 -23.23
CA TYR A 251 -10.81 9.02 -23.92
C TYR A 251 -11.21 7.87 -22.98
N MET A 252 -10.61 7.80 -21.80
CA MET A 252 -10.86 6.73 -20.82
C MET A 252 -12.34 6.67 -20.38
N ARG A 253 -12.97 7.82 -20.09
CA ARG A 253 -14.40 7.88 -19.74
C ARG A 253 -15.37 7.57 -20.89
N ARG A 254 -14.90 7.53 -22.14
CA ARG A 254 -15.71 7.16 -23.32
C ARG A 254 -15.55 5.68 -23.70
N HIS A 255 -14.33 5.15 -23.65
CA HIS A 255 -14.03 3.78 -24.05
C HIS A 255 -14.17 2.83 -22.86
N LYS A 256 -15.43 2.46 -22.57
CA LYS A 256 -15.73 1.44 -21.56
C LYS A 256 -15.14 0.09 -22.00
N ALA A 257 -14.14 -0.38 -21.27
CA ALA A 257 -13.46 -1.64 -21.50
C ALA A 257 -14.42 -2.83 -21.43
N GLU A 258 -14.28 -3.76 -22.39
CA GLU A 258 -15.00 -5.03 -22.33
C GLU A 258 -14.53 -5.91 -21.18
N SER A 259 -15.34 -6.90 -20.79
CA SER A 259 -15.00 -7.78 -19.65
C SER A 259 -13.66 -8.51 -19.82
N SER A 260 -13.29 -8.86 -21.06
CA SER A 260 -12.01 -9.45 -21.44
C SER A 260 -10.80 -8.51 -21.35
N GLU A 261 -11.02 -7.20 -21.24
CA GLU A 261 -9.98 -6.17 -21.17
C GLU A 261 -9.78 -5.61 -19.77
N LEU A 262 -10.49 -6.11 -18.74
CA LEU A 262 -10.25 -5.69 -17.36
C LEU A 262 -9.07 -6.42 -16.73
N VAL A 263 -8.44 -5.79 -15.73
CA VAL A 263 -7.46 -6.42 -14.83
C VAL A 263 -8.00 -7.74 -14.25
N ARG A 264 -9.31 -7.80 -13.95
CA ARG A 264 -10.00 -8.94 -13.37
C ARG A 264 -11.29 -9.25 -14.13
N ASN A 265 -11.43 -10.46 -14.66
CA ASN A 265 -12.62 -10.94 -15.36
C ASN A 265 -13.19 -12.20 -14.70
N SER A 266 -13.99 -12.00 -13.65
CA SER A 266 -14.68 -13.07 -12.92
C SER A 266 -15.96 -12.57 -12.26
N HIS A 267 -16.70 -13.47 -11.63
CA HIS A 267 -17.77 -13.14 -10.69
C HIS A 267 -17.43 -13.73 -9.33
N HIS A 268 -17.78 -13.07 -8.24
CA HIS A 268 -17.51 -13.55 -6.88
C HIS A 268 -18.66 -13.30 -5.93
N THR A 269 -18.59 -13.94 -4.76
CA THR A 269 -19.45 -13.68 -3.61
C THR A 269 -18.73 -14.11 -2.33
N TRP A 270 -19.30 -13.84 -1.16
CA TRP A 270 -18.63 -14.04 0.13
C TRP A 270 -19.43 -14.97 1.05
N LEU A 271 -18.78 -15.96 1.68
CA LEU A 271 -19.41 -16.92 2.58
C LEU A 271 -18.87 -16.78 4.00
N TYR A 272 -19.76 -16.44 4.93
CA TYR A 272 -19.46 -16.40 6.36
C TYR A 272 -19.09 -17.79 6.92
N GLN A 273 -18.16 -17.84 7.88
CA GLN A 273 -17.64 -19.09 8.48
C GLN A 273 -17.65 -19.10 10.02
N GLY A 274 -18.24 -18.09 10.68
CA GLY A 274 -18.36 -18.03 12.14
C GLY A 274 -19.54 -18.82 12.69
N GLU A 275 -19.96 -18.50 13.92
CA GLU A 275 -21.15 -19.10 14.53
C GLU A 275 -22.42 -18.77 13.74
N GLY A 276 -23.34 -19.74 13.66
CA GLY A 276 -24.51 -19.67 12.78
C GLY A 276 -24.24 -20.04 11.31
N ALA A 277 -22.99 -20.09 10.85
CA ALA A 277 -22.68 -20.63 9.52
C ALA A 277 -22.84 -22.16 9.47
N HIS A 278 -23.14 -22.69 8.29
CA HIS A 278 -23.29 -24.13 8.05
C HIS A 278 -22.04 -24.92 8.53
N GLN A 279 -22.26 -26.06 9.20
CA GLN A 279 -21.23 -26.81 9.93
C GLN A 279 -19.94 -27.10 9.13
N VAL A 280 -20.05 -27.37 7.83
CA VAL A 280 -18.89 -27.61 6.94
C VAL A 280 -18.05 -26.34 6.77
N MET A 281 -18.66 -25.17 6.65
CA MET A 281 -17.94 -23.88 6.48
C MET A 281 -17.09 -23.58 7.73
N ARG A 282 -17.65 -23.83 8.92
CA ARG A 282 -16.95 -23.75 10.21
C ARG A 282 -15.83 -24.81 10.29
N ALA A 283 -16.10 -26.05 9.91
CA ALA A 283 -15.11 -27.13 9.91
C ALA A 283 -13.93 -26.87 8.98
N ILE A 284 -14.13 -26.14 7.87
CA ILE A 284 -13.06 -25.68 6.98
C ILE A 284 -12.25 -24.55 7.62
N ARG A 285 -12.87 -23.53 8.22
CA ARG A 285 -12.14 -22.47 8.97
C ARG A 285 -11.25 -23.08 10.07
N GLN A 286 -11.78 -24.04 10.82
CA GLN A 286 -11.01 -24.80 11.82
C GLN A 286 -9.91 -25.69 11.22
N ARG A 287 -10.05 -26.14 9.96
CA ARG A 287 -8.99 -26.87 9.23
C ARG A 287 -7.87 -25.92 8.78
N VAL A 288 -8.22 -24.71 8.36
CA VAL A 288 -7.25 -23.63 8.05
C VAL A 288 -6.49 -23.21 9.29
N LEU A 289 -7.15 -23.05 10.44
CA LEU A 289 -6.50 -22.78 11.72
C LEU A 289 -5.42 -23.82 12.09
N ARG A 290 -5.74 -25.12 11.93
CA ARG A 290 -4.77 -26.22 12.14
C ARG A 290 -3.64 -26.26 11.09
N LEU A 291 -3.88 -25.77 9.88
CA LEU A 291 -2.87 -25.68 8.82
C LEU A 291 -1.87 -24.55 9.10
N THR A 292 -2.35 -23.34 9.38
CA THR A 292 -1.49 -22.15 9.55
C THR A 292 -0.81 -22.12 10.92
N ARG A 293 -1.40 -22.76 11.94
CA ARG A 293 -0.95 -22.73 13.35
C ARG A 293 -0.89 -21.31 13.95
N LEU A 294 -1.63 -20.37 13.35
CA LEU A 294 -1.78 -19.01 13.87
C LEU A 294 -2.79 -18.98 15.04
N PRO A 295 -2.77 -17.94 15.90
CA PRO A 295 -3.82 -17.69 16.89
C PRO A 295 -5.22 -17.68 16.26
N ALA A 296 -6.21 -18.20 17.00
CA ALA A 296 -7.61 -18.25 16.52
C ALA A 296 -8.15 -16.84 16.23
N GLU A 297 -7.77 -15.87 17.06
CA GLU A 297 -8.11 -14.46 16.97
C GLU A 297 -7.57 -13.79 15.69
N ILE A 298 -6.57 -14.37 15.02
CA ILE A 298 -6.13 -13.92 13.69
C ILE A 298 -7.05 -14.52 12.62
N VAL A 299 -7.21 -15.85 12.62
CA VAL A 299 -7.95 -16.59 11.57
C VAL A 299 -9.45 -16.30 11.60
N GLU A 300 -10.02 -16.01 12.78
CA GLU A 300 -11.46 -15.81 12.97
C GLU A 300 -11.92 -14.37 12.74
N LEU A 301 -11.03 -13.38 12.95
CA LEU A 301 -11.22 -11.96 12.62
C LEU A 301 -10.67 -11.59 11.21
N SER A 302 -10.27 -12.58 10.41
CA SER A 302 -9.91 -12.39 9.01
C SER A 302 -11.14 -12.33 8.10
N GLU A 303 -10.95 -11.83 6.88
CA GLU A 303 -11.95 -11.77 5.81
C GLU A 303 -12.72 -13.11 5.65
N PRO A 304 -14.04 -13.06 5.33
CA PRO A 304 -14.80 -14.26 5.03
C PRO A 304 -14.32 -14.94 3.74
N MET A 305 -14.69 -16.20 3.54
CA MET A 305 -14.28 -16.96 2.36
C MET A 305 -14.86 -16.31 1.09
N GLN A 306 -14.01 -15.80 0.21
CA GLN A 306 -14.44 -15.38 -1.12
C GLN A 306 -14.60 -16.64 -1.99
N VAL A 307 -15.71 -16.75 -2.72
CA VAL A 307 -15.92 -17.79 -3.75
C VAL A 307 -15.95 -17.11 -5.10
N VAL A 308 -15.09 -17.54 -6.03
CA VAL A 308 -14.90 -16.90 -7.34
C VAL A 308 -15.17 -17.89 -8.47
N ARG A 309 -16.01 -17.48 -9.42
CA ARG A 309 -16.31 -18.17 -10.67
C ARG A 309 -15.68 -17.42 -11.84
N TYR A 310 -14.77 -18.07 -12.54
CA TYR A 310 -14.33 -17.69 -13.88
C TYR A 310 -15.12 -18.51 -14.90
N GLY A 311 -15.79 -17.83 -15.83
CA GLY A 311 -16.32 -18.47 -17.03
C GLY A 311 -15.22 -18.70 -18.07
N GLU A 312 -15.56 -19.38 -19.16
CA GLU A 312 -14.72 -19.44 -20.36
C GLU A 312 -14.41 -18.00 -20.85
N GLY A 313 -13.15 -17.72 -21.18
CA GLY A 313 -12.66 -16.36 -21.47
C GLY A 313 -12.31 -15.50 -20.24
N GLY A 314 -12.61 -15.99 -19.02
CA GLY A 314 -12.29 -15.34 -17.75
C GLY A 314 -10.83 -15.51 -17.31
N HIS A 315 -10.30 -14.52 -16.60
CA HIS A 315 -8.88 -14.39 -16.21
C HIS A 315 -8.72 -13.41 -15.04
N TYR A 316 -7.51 -13.31 -14.46
CA TYR A 316 -7.10 -12.24 -13.55
C TYR A 316 -5.61 -12.00 -13.72
N HIS A 317 -5.22 -10.83 -14.25
CA HIS A 317 -3.83 -10.42 -14.46
C HIS A 317 -2.99 -10.48 -13.17
N ALA A 318 -1.68 -10.64 -13.30
CA ALA A 318 -0.84 -10.94 -12.15
C ALA A 318 -0.73 -9.75 -11.18
N HIS A 319 -0.88 -10.03 -9.90
CA HIS A 319 -0.91 -9.06 -8.80
C HIS A 319 -0.37 -9.67 -7.51
N VAL A 320 -0.05 -8.81 -6.53
CA VAL A 320 0.13 -9.20 -5.14
C VAL A 320 -1.19 -9.02 -4.38
N ASP A 321 -1.46 -9.86 -3.38
CA ASP A 321 -2.73 -9.81 -2.63
C ASP A 321 -2.79 -8.66 -1.61
N SER A 322 -1.63 -8.10 -1.23
CA SER A 322 -1.45 -7.07 -0.20
C SER A 322 -0.73 -5.84 -0.76
N GLY A 323 -1.03 -4.66 -0.22
CA GLY A 323 -0.32 -3.43 -0.56
C GLY A 323 0.98 -3.22 0.24
N PRO A 324 1.80 -2.22 -0.17
CA PRO A 324 3.07 -1.90 0.47
C PRO A 324 2.90 -1.39 1.91
N VAL A 325 3.94 -1.62 2.72
CA VAL A 325 3.98 -1.24 4.13
C VAL A 325 4.75 0.07 4.31
N TYR A 326 4.02 1.11 4.70
CA TYR A 326 4.58 2.38 5.19
C TYR A 326 4.13 2.57 6.65
N PRO A 327 4.84 3.39 7.47
CA PRO A 327 4.43 3.70 8.84
C PRO A 327 2.98 4.20 8.96
N GLU A 328 2.51 4.92 7.96
CA GLU A 328 1.17 5.48 7.80
C GLU A 328 0.13 4.53 7.18
N THR A 329 0.53 3.38 6.61
CA THR A 329 -0.39 2.42 5.98
C THR A 329 -1.46 1.96 6.97
N ILE A 330 -2.73 2.01 6.58
CA ILE A 330 -3.90 1.58 7.37
C ILE A 330 -4.45 0.28 6.78
N CYS A 331 -4.67 -0.73 7.62
CA CYS A 331 -5.24 -2.00 7.18
C CYS A 331 -6.77 -1.99 7.29
N SER A 332 -7.49 -2.31 6.21
CA SER A 332 -8.97 -2.31 6.20
C SER A 332 -9.61 -3.20 7.27
N HIS A 333 -8.92 -4.25 7.74
CA HIS A 333 -9.45 -5.17 8.77
C HIS A 333 -9.28 -4.68 10.21
N THR A 334 -8.25 -3.87 10.52
CA THR A 334 -8.07 -3.26 11.86
C THR A 334 -8.75 -1.88 11.98
N LYS A 335 -9.31 -1.37 10.88
CA LYS A 335 -9.97 -0.07 10.78
C LYS A 335 -11.27 -0.01 11.60
N LEU A 336 -11.30 0.88 12.59
CA LEU A 336 -12.45 1.05 13.50
C LEU A 336 -13.66 1.75 12.87
N VAL A 337 -13.46 2.52 11.79
CA VAL A 337 -14.51 3.34 11.14
C VAL A 337 -14.81 2.76 9.76
N ALA A 338 -16.06 2.32 9.56
CA ALA A 338 -16.46 1.59 8.34
C ALA A 338 -16.77 2.46 7.11
N ASN A 339 -16.97 3.78 7.28
CA ASN A 339 -17.71 4.63 6.32
C ASN A 339 -16.88 5.74 5.65
N GLU A 340 -15.58 5.87 5.95
CA GLU A 340 -14.70 6.90 5.37
C GLU A 340 -13.59 6.22 4.57
N SER A 341 -13.41 6.58 3.29
CA SER A 341 -12.21 6.21 2.54
C SER A 341 -11.02 6.99 3.13
N VAL A 342 -10.01 6.28 3.65
CA VAL A 342 -8.87 6.91 4.32
C VAL A 342 -7.61 6.80 3.45
N PRO A 343 -6.77 7.85 3.39
CA PRO A 343 -5.51 7.76 2.67
C PRO A 343 -4.63 6.65 3.27
N PHE A 344 -3.85 5.99 2.41
CA PHE A 344 -3.00 4.85 2.75
C PHE A 344 -3.76 3.59 3.23
N GLU A 345 -5.06 3.48 2.99
CA GLU A 345 -5.80 2.24 3.21
C GLU A 345 -5.33 1.12 2.26
N THR A 346 -5.18 -0.10 2.81
CA THR A 346 -4.85 -1.28 2.01
C THR A 346 -5.31 -2.61 2.61
N SER A 347 -5.29 -3.64 1.77
CA SER A 347 -5.45 -5.04 2.20
C SER A 347 -4.15 -5.54 2.84
N CYS A 348 -4.22 -5.91 4.12
CA CYS A 348 -3.09 -6.46 4.89
C CYS A 348 -3.28 -7.97 5.10
N ARG A 349 -2.94 -8.77 4.10
CA ARG A 349 -3.22 -10.22 4.05
C ARG A 349 -1.92 -11.00 4.21
N TYR A 350 -1.63 -11.44 5.42
CA TYR A 350 -0.39 -12.17 5.76
C TYR A 350 -0.19 -13.44 4.94
N MET A 351 -1.27 -14.21 4.75
CA MET A 351 -1.31 -15.42 3.95
C MET A 351 -2.54 -15.45 3.06
N THR A 352 -2.43 -16.15 1.94
CA THR A 352 -3.56 -16.54 1.09
C THR A 352 -3.67 -18.05 1.05
N VAL A 353 -4.85 -18.59 1.31
CA VAL A 353 -5.17 -20.02 1.20
C VAL A 353 -6.22 -20.19 0.10
N LEU A 354 -5.79 -20.69 -1.05
CA LEU A 354 -6.59 -20.87 -2.28
C LEU A 354 -7.05 -22.32 -2.41
N PHE A 355 -8.35 -22.55 -2.58
CA PHE A 355 -8.98 -23.85 -2.77
C PHE A 355 -9.51 -24.00 -4.20
N TYR A 356 -9.17 -25.09 -4.88
CA TYR A 356 -9.79 -25.44 -6.15
C TYR A 356 -11.08 -26.24 -5.92
N LEU A 357 -12.22 -25.70 -6.33
CA LEU A 357 -13.53 -26.30 -6.07
C LEU A 357 -14.00 -27.22 -7.20
N ASN A 358 -13.38 -27.17 -8.38
CA ASN A 358 -13.61 -28.13 -9.46
C ASN A 358 -12.35 -28.38 -10.30
N ASN A 359 -12.36 -29.48 -11.06
CA ASN A 359 -11.41 -29.71 -12.15
C ASN A 359 -11.79 -28.82 -13.35
N VAL A 360 -10.81 -28.15 -13.96
CA VAL A 360 -11.02 -27.28 -15.15
C VAL A 360 -10.68 -28.04 -16.43
N THR A 361 -11.50 -27.88 -17.46
CA THR A 361 -11.39 -28.63 -18.73
C THR A 361 -10.24 -28.14 -19.61
N GLY A 362 -9.98 -26.83 -19.63
CA GLY A 362 -8.84 -26.23 -20.35
C GLY A 362 -8.45 -24.87 -19.77
N GLY A 363 -7.14 -24.67 -19.61
CA GLY A 363 -6.57 -23.47 -19.00
C GLY A 363 -6.98 -23.31 -17.54
N GLY A 364 -7.06 -22.05 -17.09
CA GLY A 364 -7.47 -21.73 -15.73
C GLY A 364 -6.43 -22.03 -14.65
N GLU A 365 -5.16 -22.23 -15.00
CA GLU A 365 -4.05 -22.34 -14.04
C GLU A 365 -3.99 -21.12 -13.10
N THR A 366 -3.25 -21.27 -12.00
CA THR A 366 -2.79 -20.15 -11.18
C THR A 366 -1.29 -20.04 -11.39
N VAL A 367 -0.83 -18.96 -12.04
CA VAL A 367 0.57 -18.72 -12.38
C VAL A 367 1.23 -17.87 -11.30
N PHE A 368 2.50 -18.17 -11.01
CA PHE A 368 3.42 -17.33 -10.26
C PHE A 368 4.58 -17.00 -11.22
N PRO A 369 4.53 -15.86 -11.94
CA PRO A 369 5.41 -15.64 -13.09
C PRO A 369 6.89 -15.66 -12.76
N VAL A 370 7.25 -15.24 -11.54
CA VAL A 370 8.63 -15.08 -11.06
C VAL A 370 9.04 -16.11 -9.99
N ALA A 371 8.28 -17.18 -9.79
CA ALA A 371 8.55 -18.18 -8.75
C ALA A 371 9.98 -18.74 -8.82
N ASP A 372 10.67 -18.75 -7.67
CA ASP A 372 12.08 -19.08 -7.44
C ASP A 372 13.07 -18.42 -8.43
N ASN A 373 12.69 -17.32 -9.09
CA ASN A 373 13.61 -16.58 -9.96
C ASN A 373 14.80 -16.05 -9.15
N ARG A 374 15.97 -15.93 -9.77
CA ARG A 374 17.21 -15.54 -9.08
C ARG A 374 17.07 -14.15 -8.44
N THR A 375 16.52 -13.22 -9.19
CA THR A 375 16.27 -11.81 -8.82
C THR A 375 14.81 -11.45 -9.13
N TYR A 376 14.32 -10.37 -8.51
CA TYR A 376 13.13 -9.64 -8.94
C TYR A 376 13.62 -8.31 -9.53
N ASP A 377 13.06 -7.92 -10.67
CA ASP A 377 13.43 -6.73 -11.44
C ASP A 377 12.26 -6.41 -12.38
N GLU A 378 11.51 -5.34 -12.10
CA GLU A 378 10.27 -5.02 -12.80
C GLU A 378 10.49 -4.78 -14.31
N MET A 379 11.65 -4.28 -14.70
CA MET A 379 12.04 -4.07 -16.11
C MET A 379 12.29 -5.40 -16.84
N SER A 380 12.51 -6.50 -16.12
CA SER A 380 12.57 -7.84 -16.69
C SER A 380 11.20 -8.53 -16.82
N LEU A 381 10.22 -8.12 -16.00
CA LEU A 381 8.84 -8.61 -16.06
C LEU A 381 8.04 -8.01 -17.22
N ILE A 382 8.37 -6.78 -17.63
CA ILE A 382 7.65 -6.00 -18.64
C ILE A 382 8.64 -5.63 -19.76
N GLN A 383 8.68 -6.47 -20.78
CA GLN A 383 9.41 -6.23 -22.03
C GLN A 383 8.40 -5.77 -23.09
N ASP A 384 8.85 -5.01 -24.09
CA ASP A 384 7.95 -4.31 -25.03
C ASP A 384 7.11 -5.28 -25.90
N ASP A 385 7.51 -6.55 -26.02
CA ASP A 385 6.75 -7.65 -26.63
C ASP A 385 6.20 -8.69 -25.63
N VAL A 386 6.55 -8.61 -24.33
CA VAL A 386 6.16 -9.58 -23.28
C VAL A 386 5.94 -8.91 -21.93
N ASP A 387 4.68 -8.80 -21.51
CA ASP A 387 4.33 -8.56 -20.11
C ASP A 387 4.02 -9.90 -19.40
N LEU A 388 4.91 -10.35 -18.50
CA LEU A 388 4.73 -11.59 -17.74
C LEU A 388 3.52 -11.55 -16.77
N ARG A 389 2.91 -10.38 -16.56
CA ARG A 389 1.66 -10.21 -15.80
C ARG A 389 0.42 -10.44 -16.68
N ASP A 390 0.56 -10.54 -18.01
CA ASP A 390 -0.52 -10.88 -18.92
C ASP A 390 -0.88 -12.38 -18.86
N THR A 391 -1.82 -12.68 -17.97
CA THR A 391 -2.37 -14.03 -17.77
C THR A 391 -3.26 -14.55 -18.91
N ARG A 392 -3.55 -13.72 -19.92
CA ARG A 392 -4.26 -14.10 -21.15
C ARG A 392 -3.28 -14.53 -22.25
N ARG A 393 -2.12 -13.85 -22.35
CA ARG A 393 -1.13 -14.04 -23.43
C ARG A 393 0.09 -14.85 -23.04
N HIS A 394 0.55 -14.78 -21.79
CA HIS A 394 1.91 -15.17 -21.38
C HIS A 394 1.98 -16.07 -20.14
N CYS A 395 0.85 -16.67 -19.73
CA CYS A 395 0.81 -17.63 -18.62
C CYS A 395 1.75 -18.83 -18.81
N ASP A 396 2.04 -19.22 -20.05
CA ASP A 396 2.98 -20.27 -20.45
C ASP A 396 4.46 -19.92 -20.18
N LYS A 397 4.81 -18.62 -20.23
CA LYS A 397 6.17 -18.10 -20.01
C LYS A 397 6.55 -17.98 -18.53
N GLY A 398 5.58 -17.88 -17.63
CA GLY A 398 5.83 -17.78 -16.18
C GLY A 398 6.53 -19.01 -15.58
N ASN A 399 7.36 -18.81 -14.55
CA ASN A 399 8.19 -19.86 -13.95
C ASN A 399 7.39 -21.04 -13.37
N LEU A 400 6.26 -20.79 -12.70
CA LEU A 400 5.47 -21.81 -12.03
C LEU A 400 3.97 -21.67 -12.35
N ARG A 401 3.32 -22.80 -12.64
CA ARG A 401 1.86 -22.91 -12.85
C ARG A 401 1.29 -24.02 -11.97
N VAL A 402 0.32 -23.68 -11.14
CA VAL A 402 -0.51 -24.66 -10.42
C VAL A 402 -1.75 -24.96 -11.26
N ARG A 403 -1.95 -26.24 -11.61
CA ARG A 403 -3.16 -26.69 -12.33
C ARG A 403 -4.33 -26.84 -11.34
N PRO A 404 -5.57 -26.43 -11.70
CA PRO A 404 -6.73 -26.64 -10.84
C PRO A 404 -7.05 -28.13 -10.73
N GLN A 405 -7.01 -28.65 -9.50
CA GLN A 405 -7.44 -29.99 -9.15
C GLN A 405 -8.41 -29.92 -7.97
N GLN A 406 -9.62 -30.45 -8.15
CA GLN A 406 -10.69 -30.41 -7.16
C GLN A 406 -10.23 -30.94 -5.79
N GLY A 407 -10.53 -30.15 -4.75
CA GLY A 407 -10.19 -30.48 -3.36
C GLY A 407 -8.78 -30.08 -2.94
N THR A 408 -7.85 -29.83 -3.87
CA THR A 408 -6.50 -29.33 -3.55
C THR A 408 -6.55 -27.89 -3.04
N ALA A 409 -5.81 -27.62 -1.97
CA ALA A 409 -5.46 -26.27 -1.54
C ALA A 409 -4.04 -25.93 -1.99
N VAL A 410 -3.78 -24.68 -2.33
CA VAL A 410 -2.43 -24.09 -2.32
C VAL A 410 -2.42 -22.87 -1.43
N PHE A 411 -1.32 -22.62 -0.73
CA PHE A 411 -1.21 -21.46 0.15
C PHE A 411 0.20 -20.89 0.19
N TRP A 412 0.29 -19.58 0.36
CA TRP A 412 1.56 -18.86 0.43
C TRP A 412 1.47 -17.69 1.41
N TYR A 413 2.64 -17.13 1.72
CA TYR A 413 2.79 -15.90 2.50
C TYR A 413 2.97 -14.73 1.52
N ASN A 414 2.25 -13.63 1.71
CA ASN A 414 2.36 -12.43 0.85
C ASN A 414 3.43 -11.44 1.33
N TYR A 415 4.06 -11.72 2.48
CA TYR A 415 5.07 -10.87 3.11
C TYR A 415 6.30 -11.69 3.49
N LEU A 416 7.45 -11.02 3.52
CA LEU A 416 8.70 -11.48 4.13
C LEU A 416 8.59 -11.43 5.68
N PRO A 417 9.44 -12.17 6.42
CA PRO A 417 9.56 -12.02 7.86
C PRO A 417 10.38 -10.76 8.22
N ASP A 418 9.98 -10.06 9.27
CA ASP A 418 10.69 -8.89 9.84
C ASP A 418 12.01 -9.22 10.59
N GLY A 419 12.32 -10.51 10.78
CA GLY A 419 13.42 -11.01 11.61
C GLY A 419 13.16 -11.03 13.13
N GLN A 420 12.01 -10.52 13.60
CA GLN A 420 11.60 -10.49 15.02
C GLN A 420 10.35 -11.34 15.31
N GLY A 421 9.74 -11.93 14.28
CA GLY A 421 8.59 -12.82 14.38
C GLY A 421 7.26 -12.19 13.99
N TRP A 422 7.28 -11.13 13.19
CA TRP A 422 6.09 -10.45 12.66
C TRP A 422 6.15 -10.30 11.13
N VAL A 423 5.23 -9.50 10.60
CA VAL A 423 5.13 -9.14 9.17
C VAL A 423 6.21 -8.11 8.83
N GLY A 424 7.04 -8.41 7.82
CA GLY A 424 7.98 -7.47 7.22
C GLY A 424 7.42 -6.85 5.93
N ASP A 425 8.30 -6.57 4.97
CA ASP A 425 7.93 -6.06 3.65
C ASP A 425 7.11 -7.08 2.83
N VAL A 426 6.43 -6.61 1.77
CA VAL A 426 5.73 -7.49 0.82
C VAL A 426 6.75 -8.42 0.13
N ASP A 427 6.38 -9.68 -0.09
CA ASP A 427 7.18 -10.61 -0.88
C ASP A 427 6.80 -10.41 -2.36
N ASP A 428 7.60 -9.65 -3.11
CA ASP A 428 7.32 -9.34 -4.53
C ASP A 428 7.18 -10.61 -5.40
N TYR A 429 7.79 -11.73 -4.98
CA TYR A 429 7.65 -13.00 -5.67
C TYR A 429 6.23 -13.60 -5.50
N SER A 430 5.43 -13.12 -4.54
CA SER A 430 4.00 -13.46 -4.39
C SER A 430 3.10 -12.92 -5.49
N LEU A 431 3.67 -12.18 -6.46
CA LEU A 431 3.04 -11.87 -7.74
C LEU A 431 2.47 -13.14 -8.38
N HIS A 432 1.15 -13.20 -8.49
CA HIS A 432 0.42 -14.36 -8.96
C HIS A 432 -0.83 -13.96 -9.75
N GLY A 433 -1.35 -14.84 -10.60
CA GLY A 433 -2.50 -14.53 -11.45
C GLY A 433 -3.32 -15.75 -11.87
N GLY A 434 -4.57 -15.49 -12.27
CA GLY A 434 -5.50 -16.51 -12.77
C GLY A 434 -5.45 -16.57 -14.29
N CYS A 435 -4.83 -17.62 -14.84
CA CYS A 435 -4.73 -17.84 -16.28
C CYS A 435 -6.10 -17.95 -16.95
N LEU A 436 -6.14 -17.58 -18.23
CA LEU A 436 -7.31 -17.69 -19.09
C LEU A 436 -7.95 -19.08 -19.03
N VAL A 437 -9.24 -19.13 -18.66
CA VAL A 437 -10.04 -20.37 -18.79
C VAL A 437 -10.39 -20.55 -20.26
N THR A 438 -9.77 -21.52 -20.92
CA THR A 438 -9.96 -21.78 -22.37
C THR A 438 -11.08 -22.77 -22.65
N ARG A 439 -11.46 -23.63 -21.68
CA ARG A 439 -12.65 -24.49 -21.76
C ARG A 439 -13.31 -24.68 -20.39
N GLY A 440 -14.62 -24.48 -20.33
CA GLY A 440 -15.46 -24.76 -19.16
C GLY A 440 -15.50 -23.60 -18.15
N THR A 441 -15.44 -23.94 -16.86
CA THR A 441 -15.46 -22.93 -15.76
C THR A 441 -14.47 -23.30 -14.66
N LYS A 442 -13.81 -22.30 -14.07
CA LYS A 442 -12.96 -22.44 -12.86
C LYS A 442 -13.72 -21.87 -11.67
N TRP A 443 -13.99 -22.71 -10.69
CA TRP A 443 -14.45 -22.33 -9.36
C TRP A 443 -13.30 -22.46 -8.37
N ILE A 444 -13.04 -21.38 -7.65
CA ILE A 444 -12.14 -21.36 -6.50
C ILE A 444 -12.87 -20.79 -5.30
N ALA A 445 -12.35 -21.07 -4.12
CA ALA A 445 -12.52 -20.20 -2.96
C ALA A 445 -11.15 -19.74 -2.47
N ASN A 446 -11.07 -18.59 -1.81
CA ASN A 446 -9.89 -18.26 -1.02
C ASN A 446 -10.26 -17.78 0.39
N ASN A 447 -9.36 -18.07 1.32
CA ASN A 447 -9.32 -17.48 2.65
C ASN A 447 -8.04 -16.65 2.72
N TRP A 448 -8.20 -15.34 2.82
CA TRP A 448 -7.11 -14.48 3.26
C TRP A 448 -7.00 -14.53 4.78
N ILE A 449 -5.77 -14.42 5.30
CA ILE A 449 -5.49 -14.34 6.73
C ILE A 449 -4.91 -12.97 7.03
N ASN A 450 -5.64 -12.13 7.74
CA ASN A 450 -5.33 -10.72 7.89
C ASN A 450 -4.50 -10.44 9.15
N VAL A 451 -3.40 -9.71 8.99
CA VAL A 451 -2.52 -9.27 10.09
C VAL A 451 -2.02 -7.88 9.78
N ASP A 452 -2.18 -6.95 10.72
CA ASP A 452 -1.64 -5.60 10.60
C ASP A 452 -0.10 -5.63 10.79
N PRO A 453 0.70 -5.06 9.86
CA PRO A 453 2.15 -4.96 10.03
C PRO A 453 2.56 -4.25 11.33
N SER A 454 1.73 -3.35 11.85
CA SER A 454 1.88 -2.85 13.22
C SER A 454 1.30 -3.85 14.21
N ARG A 455 2.18 -4.66 14.81
CA ARG A 455 1.90 -5.59 15.92
C ARG A 455 1.13 -4.93 17.07
N ALA A 456 1.33 -3.63 17.31
CA ALA A 456 0.59 -2.85 18.30
C ALA A 456 -0.87 -2.57 17.88
N ARG A 457 -1.12 -2.22 16.61
CA ARG A 457 -2.50 -2.04 16.10
C ARG A 457 -3.26 -3.37 16.07
N GLN A 458 -2.62 -4.46 15.65
CA GLN A 458 -3.22 -5.80 15.71
C GLN A 458 -3.61 -6.17 17.16
N ALA A 459 -2.75 -5.91 18.14
CA ALA A 459 -3.02 -6.19 19.55
C ALA A 459 -4.24 -5.42 20.09
N LEU A 460 -4.30 -4.11 19.81
CA LEU A 460 -5.42 -3.25 20.23
C LEU A 460 -6.74 -3.69 19.58
N PHE A 461 -6.72 -3.98 18.27
CA PHE A 461 -7.88 -4.50 17.55
C PHE A 461 -8.39 -5.83 18.17
N GLN A 462 -7.51 -6.79 18.39
CA GLN A 462 -7.88 -8.08 18.98
C GLN A 462 -8.41 -7.96 20.43
N GLN A 463 -7.79 -7.10 21.25
CA GLN A 463 -8.26 -6.83 22.60
C GLN A 463 -9.65 -6.19 22.60
N GLU A 464 -9.91 -5.26 21.67
CA GLU A 464 -11.19 -4.56 21.55
C GLU A 464 -12.29 -5.49 21.03
N MET A 465 -12.02 -6.34 20.03
CA MET A 465 -12.99 -7.36 19.59
C MET A 465 -13.32 -8.33 20.73
N ALA A 466 -12.33 -8.75 21.51
CA ALA A 466 -12.53 -9.59 22.70
C ALA A 466 -13.25 -8.88 23.86
N ARG A 467 -13.21 -7.55 23.94
CA ARG A 467 -13.99 -6.72 24.88
C ARG A 467 -15.46 -6.68 24.43
N LEU A 468 -15.70 -6.32 23.18
CA LEU A 468 -17.05 -6.21 22.61
C LEU A 468 -17.79 -7.54 22.60
N ALA A 469 -17.11 -8.67 22.37
CA ALA A 469 -17.68 -10.01 22.48
C ALA A 469 -18.14 -10.40 23.90
N ARG A 470 -17.74 -9.65 24.94
CA ARG A 470 -18.17 -9.84 26.34
C ARG A 470 -19.24 -8.84 26.78
N GLU A 471 -19.27 -7.66 26.17
CA GLU A 471 -20.24 -6.61 26.47
C GLU A 471 -21.52 -6.72 25.61
N GLY A 472 -21.41 -7.36 24.44
CA GLY A 472 -22.51 -7.57 23.50
C GLY A 472 -23.59 -8.53 24.01
N GLY A 473 -24.58 -7.97 24.71
CA GLY A 473 -25.93 -8.54 24.70
C GLY A 473 -26.51 -8.54 23.28
N ALA A 474 -27.53 -9.37 23.02
CA ALA A 474 -27.95 -9.77 21.67
C ALA A 474 -28.42 -8.65 20.71
N ASP A 475 -28.70 -7.43 21.21
CA ASP A 475 -29.29 -6.33 20.44
C ASP A 475 -28.33 -5.16 20.12
N SER A 476 -27.04 -5.21 20.52
CA SER A 476 -26.11 -4.08 20.25
C SER A 476 -24.65 -4.50 19.99
N GLN A 477 -24.40 -5.04 18.78
CA GLN A 477 -23.04 -5.09 18.23
C GLN A 477 -22.73 -3.76 17.51
N PRO A 478 -21.64 -3.02 17.85
CA PRO A 478 -21.18 -1.92 17.02
C PRO A 478 -20.64 -2.46 15.68
N GLU A 479 -20.94 -1.78 14.58
CA GLU A 479 -20.78 -2.35 13.24
C GLU A 479 -19.42 -1.97 12.63
N TRP A 480 -18.43 -2.86 12.79
CA TRP A 480 -17.05 -2.66 12.31
C TRP A 480 -16.95 -2.70 10.78
N ALA A 481 -15.83 -2.21 10.22
CA ALA A 481 -15.58 -2.20 8.78
C ALA A 481 -15.76 -3.59 8.14
N LEU A 482 -15.25 -4.66 8.78
CA LEU A 482 -15.28 -6.02 8.25
C LEU A 482 -16.72 -6.58 8.18
N ASP A 483 -17.45 -6.67 9.31
CA ASP A 483 -18.81 -7.22 9.32
C ASP A 483 -19.88 -6.27 8.74
N ARG A 484 -19.58 -4.98 8.49
CA ARG A 484 -20.41 -4.13 7.61
C ARG A 484 -20.15 -4.46 6.14
N ALA A 485 -18.91 -4.40 5.68
CA ALA A 485 -18.54 -4.72 4.29
C ALA A 485 -18.97 -6.13 3.89
N TYR A 486 -19.04 -7.03 4.86
CA TYR A 486 -19.48 -8.42 4.70
C TYR A 486 -20.76 -8.76 5.48
N ARG A 487 -21.62 -7.78 5.79
CA ARG A 487 -22.96 -8.03 6.38
C ARG A 487 -23.74 -9.03 5.53
N ASP A 488 -23.72 -8.79 4.22
CA ASP A 488 -24.37 -9.61 3.21
C ASP A 488 -23.67 -10.97 3.03
N ALA A 489 -22.55 -11.28 3.69
CA ALA A 489 -21.85 -12.58 3.58
C ALA A 489 -22.57 -13.72 4.33
N ARG A 490 -23.50 -13.41 5.24
CA ARG A 490 -24.41 -14.40 5.83
C ARG A 490 -25.37 -14.94 4.75
N VAL A 491 -25.70 -16.23 4.81
CA VAL A 491 -26.74 -16.86 3.97
C VAL A 491 -27.79 -17.38 4.93
N GLU A 492 -29.01 -16.86 4.84
CA GLU A 492 -30.16 -17.46 5.50
C GLU A 492 -30.53 -18.75 4.75
N LEU A 493 -30.79 -19.82 5.50
CA LEU A 493 -31.03 -21.20 5.03
C LEU A 493 -32.38 -21.71 5.52
#